data_AF-A0AAE9AVQ9-F1
#
_entry.id   AF-A0AAE9AVQ9-F1
#
_cell.length_a   1.000
_cell.length_b   1.000
_cell.length_c   1.000
_cell.angle_alpha   90.00
_cell.angle_beta   90.00
_cell.angle_gamma   90.00
#
_symmetry.space_group_name_H-M   'P 1'
#
loop_
_entity.id
_entity.type
_entity.pdbx_description
1 polymer ?
#
loop_
_entity_poly.entity_id
_entity_poly.type
_entity_poly.pdbx_seq_one_letter_code
_entity_poly.pdbx_strand_id
1 'polypeptide(L)'
;MRSSRRHRLLVAVLLCAAVVLAARPTAAGSDGGGPPGASRDAGVSAQVARLFEDAAVATQQYEAGRKAADAERAQARRLESLLTRERRNIAALNADLGRIARAQYRAGGGVPYTAQMLLAEDPKELMRGQRAVWQADLVFDHAVSRSRRAEARLAADEAKAAVAWRALQRRNIELAGIKREIRQKLEEARWTLQGQADAAVAAGACRGAARLNQPKTGRTRAWVAPVETYELSASFGGGGEHWASRHTGQDFAVPIGTPVRAVGEGRVVKVSCGGAFGIEIVVQHRDGYYTQYAHLAAVTVDQGERVAPGQWIGQSGTTGNSTGPHLHFEVRVTPELGSGVDPVPWLRKRGVQL
;
A
#
# COMPACT_ATOMS: atom_id res chain seq x y z
N MET A 1 50.38 15.30 -17.73
CA MET A 1 49.11 14.92 -18.38
C MET A 1 48.16 14.41 -17.30
N ARG A 2 47.13 15.19 -17.00
CA ARG A 2 46.36 15.14 -15.74
C ARG A 2 45.16 14.18 -15.82
N SER A 3 44.99 13.45 -14.72
CA SER A 3 43.84 12.65 -14.31
C SER A 3 42.63 13.53 -14.00
N SER A 4 41.49 13.32 -14.65
CA SER A 4 40.23 14.04 -14.36
C SER A 4 38.94 13.21 -14.51
N ARG A 5 39.01 11.87 -14.45
CA ARG A 5 37.82 11.01 -14.62
C ARG A 5 37.29 10.28 -13.39
N ARG A 6 37.86 10.47 -12.19
CA ARG A 6 37.42 9.74 -10.98
C ARG A 6 36.61 10.55 -9.96
N HIS A 7 36.15 11.77 -10.28
CA HIS A 7 35.38 12.60 -9.33
C HIS A 7 33.94 12.90 -9.76
N ARG A 8 33.43 12.29 -10.84
CA ARG A 8 32.02 12.48 -11.25
C ARG A 8 31.02 11.49 -10.65
N LEU A 9 31.47 10.51 -9.86
CA LEU A 9 30.59 9.51 -9.23
C LEU A 9 30.32 9.76 -7.74
N LEU A 10 30.92 10.79 -7.13
CA LEU A 10 30.74 11.13 -5.71
C LEU A 10 29.89 12.38 -5.44
N VAL A 11 29.34 13.02 -6.49
CA VAL A 11 28.46 14.20 -6.34
C VAL A 11 26.96 13.86 -6.51
N ALA A 12 26.62 12.61 -6.85
CA ALA A 12 25.22 12.21 -7.05
C ALA A 12 24.50 11.66 -5.78
N VAL A 13 25.12 11.71 -4.60
CA VAL A 13 24.55 11.13 -3.36
C VAL A 13 24.12 12.18 -2.32
N LEU A 14 24.25 13.48 -2.61
CA LEU A 14 23.93 14.55 -1.65
C LEU A 14 22.84 15.53 -2.10
N LEU A 15 21.89 15.08 -2.92
CA LEU A 15 20.72 15.88 -3.32
C LEU A 15 19.44 15.03 -3.32
N CYS A 16 19.05 14.56 -2.14
CA CYS A 16 17.67 14.15 -1.82
C CYS A 16 17.35 14.52 -0.36
N ALA A 17 17.76 15.71 0.06
CA ALA A 17 17.39 16.33 1.33
C ALA A 17 16.63 17.62 1.06
N ALA A 18 15.46 17.51 0.45
CA ALA A 18 14.39 18.49 0.45
C ALA A 18 13.24 17.88 -0.33
N VAL A 19 12.11 17.63 0.34
CA VAL A 19 10.75 17.82 -0.18
C VAL A 19 9.76 17.23 0.84
N VAL A 20 8.93 18.14 1.35
CA VAL A 20 7.72 18.02 2.19
C VAL A 20 7.89 17.67 3.68
N LEU A 21 8.06 18.72 4.49
CA LEU A 21 7.49 18.83 5.83
C LEU A 21 6.99 20.26 6.03
N ALA A 22 5.77 20.54 5.56
CA ALA A 22 4.99 21.70 5.99
C ALA A 22 3.52 21.52 5.58
N ALA A 23 2.77 20.77 6.40
CA ALA A 23 1.34 20.97 6.52
C ALA A 23 0.97 20.69 7.97
N ARG A 24 1.10 21.72 8.82
CA ARG A 24 0.43 21.74 10.12
C ARG A 24 -1.06 21.98 9.87
N PRO A 25 -1.98 21.31 10.58
CA PRO A 25 -3.38 21.65 10.52
C PRO A 25 -3.58 22.99 11.22
N THR A 26 -4.08 23.98 10.47
CA THR A 26 -4.56 25.25 11.00
C THR A 26 -5.82 24.97 11.81
N ALA A 27 -5.75 25.25 13.11
CA ALA A 27 -6.92 25.53 13.91
C ALA A 27 -7.49 26.89 13.48
N ALA A 28 -8.75 26.91 13.07
CA ALA A 28 -9.57 28.12 12.97
C ALA A 28 -10.96 27.76 13.51
N GLY A 29 -11.42 28.55 14.48
CA GLY A 29 -12.67 28.35 15.19
C GLY A 29 -13.86 29.13 14.62
N SER A 30 -14.95 28.99 15.40
CA SER A 30 -16.17 29.81 15.54
C SER A 30 -17.23 29.85 14.43
N ASP A 31 -18.40 29.34 14.84
CA ASP A 31 -19.76 29.90 14.75
C ASP A 31 -20.70 29.55 13.58
N GLY A 32 -21.89 29.08 13.97
CA GLY A 32 -23.06 28.88 13.10
C GLY A 32 -24.11 27.97 13.74
N GLY A 33 -24.92 28.52 14.66
CA GLY A 33 -26.03 27.82 15.30
C GLY A 33 -27.12 27.38 14.30
N GLY A 34 -27.47 26.09 14.36
CA GLY A 34 -28.60 25.47 13.67
C GLY A 34 -29.20 24.36 14.54
N PRO A 35 -30.48 24.02 14.36
CA PRO A 35 -31.28 23.31 15.36
C PRO A 35 -30.72 21.91 15.71
N PRO A 36 -30.85 21.47 16.97
CA PRO A 36 -30.17 20.28 17.47
C PRO A 36 -30.94 19.02 17.03
N GLY A 37 -30.45 18.34 16.00
CA GLY A 37 -30.96 17.01 15.63
C GLY A 37 -30.55 16.50 14.24
N ALA A 38 -30.31 17.40 13.28
CA ALA A 38 -30.04 17.00 11.88
C ALA A 38 -28.55 16.97 11.48
N SER A 39 -27.65 17.53 12.29
CA SER A 39 -26.25 17.82 11.87
C SER A 39 -25.22 16.75 12.20
N ARG A 40 -25.49 15.83 13.14
CA ARG A 40 -24.52 14.80 13.55
C ARG A 40 -24.45 13.62 12.56
N ASP A 41 -25.56 13.28 11.91
CA ASP A 41 -25.69 12.02 11.14
C ASP A 41 -25.26 12.16 9.67
N ALA A 42 -25.50 13.34 9.06
CA ALA A 42 -24.82 13.71 7.81
C ALA A 42 -23.29 13.73 7.99
N GLY A 43 -22.83 13.91 9.23
CA GLY A 43 -21.42 13.83 9.62
C GLY A 43 -20.84 12.42 9.50
N VAL A 44 -21.56 11.37 9.89
CA VAL A 44 -21.04 9.98 9.87
C VAL A 44 -20.88 9.48 8.43
N SER A 45 -21.88 9.69 7.58
CA SER A 45 -21.81 9.34 6.15
C SER A 45 -20.63 10.05 5.45
N ALA A 46 -20.45 11.35 5.69
CA ALA A 46 -19.32 12.12 5.18
C ALA A 46 -17.98 11.68 5.79
N GLN A 47 -17.96 11.31 7.07
CA GLN A 47 -16.78 10.78 7.76
C GLN A 47 -16.34 9.45 7.16
N VAL A 48 -17.27 8.53 6.89
CA VAL A 48 -16.98 7.24 6.25
C VAL A 48 -16.39 7.48 4.85
N ALA A 49 -16.96 8.38 4.06
CA ALA A 49 -16.42 8.73 2.74
C ALA A 49 -14.98 9.27 2.83
N ARG A 50 -14.69 10.16 3.79
CA ARG A 50 -13.33 10.66 4.03
C ARG A 50 -12.37 9.57 4.49
N LEU A 51 -12.81 8.69 5.40
CA LEU A 51 -11.99 7.58 5.88
C LEU A 51 -11.68 6.56 4.78
N PHE A 52 -12.56 6.39 3.78
CA PHE A 52 -12.24 5.60 2.59
C PHE A 52 -11.10 6.22 1.78
N GLU A 53 -11.14 7.54 1.56
CA GLU A 53 -10.08 8.27 0.85
C GLU A 53 -8.75 8.21 1.63
N ASP A 54 -8.78 8.49 2.93
CA ASP A 54 -7.62 8.41 3.82
C ASP A 54 -7.04 6.99 3.85
N ALA A 55 -7.88 5.96 3.91
CA ALA A 55 -7.46 4.57 3.86
C ALA A 55 -6.84 4.19 2.52
N ALA A 56 -7.35 4.70 1.41
CA ALA A 56 -6.79 4.48 0.07
C ALA A 56 -5.39 5.11 -0.03
N VAL A 57 -5.24 6.38 0.39
CA VAL A 57 -3.96 7.10 0.41
C VAL A 57 -2.96 6.40 1.34
N ALA A 58 -3.36 6.05 2.56
CA ALA A 58 -2.50 5.35 3.51
C ALA A 58 -2.09 3.96 3.01
N THR A 59 -2.99 3.24 2.33
CA THR A 59 -2.65 1.95 1.71
C THR A 59 -1.63 2.13 0.60
N GLN A 60 -1.80 3.12 -0.27
CA GLN A 60 -0.85 3.43 -1.34
C GLN A 60 0.54 3.79 -0.77
N GLN A 61 0.58 4.63 0.28
CA GLN A 61 1.81 5.00 0.97
C GLN A 61 2.47 3.79 1.65
N TYR A 62 1.67 2.93 2.30
CA TYR A 62 2.14 1.68 2.90
C TYR A 62 2.76 0.76 1.83
N GLU A 63 2.10 0.58 0.69
CA GLU A 63 2.60 -0.26 -0.40
C GLU A 63 3.87 0.30 -1.04
N ALA A 64 3.94 1.62 -1.24
CA ALA A 64 5.14 2.29 -1.72
C ALA A 64 6.29 2.12 -0.71
N GLY A 65 6.03 2.34 0.58
CA GLY A 65 6.98 2.11 1.66
C GLY A 65 7.46 0.67 1.75
N ARG A 66 6.55 -0.30 1.58
CA ARG A 66 6.87 -1.73 1.54
C ARG A 66 7.74 -2.09 0.34
N LYS A 67 7.44 -1.58 -0.86
CA LYS A 67 8.25 -1.81 -2.06
C LYS A 67 9.65 -1.21 -1.92
N ALA A 68 9.75 0.00 -1.37
CA ALA A 68 11.04 0.63 -1.06
C ALA A 68 11.82 -0.22 -0.04
N ALA A 69 11.14 -0.69 1.00
CA ALA A 69 11.73 -1.56 1.99
C ALA A 69 12.24 -2.87 1.38
N ASP A 70 11.44 -3.55 0.57
CA ASP A 70 11.83 -4.80 -0.09
C ASP A 70 13.02 -4.59 -1.05
N ALA A 71 13.12 -3.42 -1.70
CA ALA A 71 14.28 -3.04 -2.49
C ALA A 71 15.54 -2.86 -1.62
N GLU A 72 15.43 -2.18 -0.48
CA GLU A 72 16.52 -2.04 0.50
C GLU A 72 16.96 -3.41 1.05
N ARG A 73 16.00 -4.31 1.35
CA ARG A 73 16.31 -5.70 1.76
C ARG A 73 17.08 -6.45 0.69
N ALA A 74 16.68 -6.31 -0.57
CA ALA A 74 17.37 -6.95 -1.68
C ALA A 74 18.79 -6.41 -1.88
N GLN A 75 19.02 -5.12 -1.64
CA GLN A 75 20.36 -4.53 -1.64
C GLN A 75 21.19 -5.04 -0.46
N ALA A 76 20.62 -5.09 0.74
CA ALA A 76 21.29 -5.60 1.93
C ALA A 76 21.70 -7.07 1.79
N ARG A 77 20.84 -7.94 1.24
CA ARG A 77 21.20 -9.33 0.92
C ARG A 77 22.35 -9.43 -0.09
N ARG A 78 22.40 -8.53 -1.09
CA ARG A 78 23.54 -8.47 -2.02
C ARG A 78 24.81 -8.07 -1.29
N LEU A 79 24.75 -7.06 -0.42
CA LEU A 79 25.89 -6.63 0.39
C LEU A 79 26.36 -7.77 1.31
N GLU A 80 25.48 -8.48 2.00
CA GLU A 80 25.83 -9.66 2.80
C GLU A 80 26.52 -10.74 1.97
N SER A 81 26.05 -10.98 0.73
CA SER A 81 26.71 -11.93 -0.17
C SER A 81 28.13 -11.50 -0.56
N LEU A 82 28.35 -10.18 -0.73
CA LEU A 82 29.67 -9.60 -1.01
C LEU A 82 30.58 -9.67 0.22
N LEU A 83 30.07 -9.29 1.39
CA LEU A 83 30.79 -9.41 2.67
C LEU A 83 31.19 -10.87 2.93
N THR A 84 30.30 -11.83 2.63
CA THR A 84 30.60 -13.27 2.73
C THR A 84 31.72 -13.69 1.80
N ARG A 85 31.79 -13.16 0.57
CA ARG A 85 32.90 -13.42 -0.36
C ARG A 85 34.21 -12.79 0.15
N GLU A 86 34.16 -11.55 0.64
CA GLU A 86 35.33 -10.88 1.20
C GLU A 86 35.87 -11.62 2.44
N ARG A 87 35.00 -12.09 3.34
CA ARG A 87 35.39 -12.94 4.47
C ARG A 87 36.16 -14.19 4.03
N ARG A 88 35.72 -14.85 2.94
CA ARG A 88 36.44 -16.01 2.38
C ARG A 88 37.81 -15.60 1.81
N ASN A 89 37.89 -14.46 1.14
CA ASN A 89 39.17 -13.95 0.61
C ASN A 89 40.17 -13.64 1.72
N ILE A 90 39.73 -12.99 2.81
CA ILE A 90 40.56 -12.72 3.98
C ILE A 90 41.01 -14.04 4.63
N ALA A 91 40.11 -15.02 4.77
CA ALA A 91 40.46 -16.34 5.31
C ALA A 91 41.53 -17.06 4.46
N ALA A 92 41.43 -16.99 3.13
CA ALA A 92 42.44 -17.54 2.23
C ALA A 92 43.80 -16.82 2.37
N LEU A 93 43.79 -15.48 2.42
CA LEU A 93 45.01 -14.69 2.66
C LEU A 93 45.68 -15.04 3.99
N ASN A 94 44.90 -15.20 5.06
CA ASN A 94 45.42 -15.58 6.38
C ASN A 94 45.98 -17.02 6.36
N ALA A 95 45.36 -17.95 5.62
CA ALA A 95 45.89 -19.28 5.42
C ALA A 95 47.24 -19.27 4.67
N ASP A 96 47.36 -18.43 3.64
CA ASP A 96 48.59 -18.24 2.85
C ASP A 96 49.71 -17.63 3.69
N LEU A 97 49.41 -16.59 4.47
CA LEU A 97 50.34 -16.01 5.43
C LEU A 97 50.81 -17.05 6.45
N GLY A 98 49.91 -17.88 6.97
CA GLY A 98 50.25 -18.99 7.84
C GLY A 98 51.18 -20.01 7.16
N ARG A 99 51.00 -20.28 5.86
CA ARG A 99 51.91 -21.16 5.08
C ARG A 99 53.30 -20.53 4.95
N ILE A 100 53.38 -19.26 4.59
CA ILE A 100 54.64 -18.51 4.45
C ILE A 100 55.39 -18.48 5.78
N ALA A 101 54.72 -18.11 6.87
CA ALA A 101 55.32 -18.06 8.21
C ALA A 101 55.89 -19.43 8.65
N ARG A 102 55.14 -20.53 8.40
CA ARG A 102 55.63 -21.90 8.69
C ARG A 102 56.82 -22.30 7.81
N ALA A 103 56.82 -21.90 6.55
CA ALA A 103 57.95 -22.17 5.64
C ALA A 103 59.21 -21.41 6.08
N GLN A 104 59.07 -20.13 6.44
CA GLN A 104 60.17 -19.35 7.02
C GLN A 104 60.69 -19.97 8.32
N TYR A 105 59.80 -20.38 9.23
CA TYR A 105 60.20 -21.05 10.46
C TYR A 105 61.00 -22.34 10.19
N ARG A 106 60.55 -23.18 9.24
CA ARG A 106 61.25 -24.43 8.86
C ARG A 106 62.56 -24.20 8.11
N ALA A 107 62.62 -23.16 7.27
CA ALA A 107 63.81 -22.78 6.50
C ALA A 107 64.84 -22.02 7.34
N GLY A 108 64.62 -21.88 8.66
CA GLY A 108 65.56 -21.23 9.55
C GLY A 108 65.46 -19.71 9.59
N GLY A 109 64.32 -19.13 9.27
CA GLY A 109 64.03 -17.71 9.51
C GLY A 109 64.06 -17.30 10.99
N GLY A 110 64.14 -18.27 11.91
CA GLY A 110 64.46 -18.08 13.33
C GLY A 110 65.89 -18.45 13.72
N VAL A 111 66.75 -18.81 12.76
CA VAL A 111 68.18 -19.08 13.02
C VAL A 111 68.82 -17.74 13.37
N PRO A 112 69.36 -17.57 14.59
CA PRO A 112 69.99 -16.33 15.00
C PRO A 112 71.04 -15.90 13.96
N TYR A 113 71.20 -14.60 13.75
CA TYR A 113 72.19 -14.04 12.80
C TYR A 113 73.57 -14.70 12.91
N THR A 114 73.96 -15.08 14.14
CA THR A 114 75.18 -15.82 14.45
C THR A 114 75.27 -17.20 13.78
N ALA A 115 74.16 -17.95 13.71
CA ALA A 115 74.12 -19.25 13.06
C ALA A 115 73.99 -19.13 11.52
N GLN A 116 73.43 -18.04 10.99
CA GLN A 116 73.50 -17.72 9.55
C GLN A 116 74.92 -17.35 9.10
N MET A 117 75.67 -16.62 9.94
CA MET A 117 77.10 -16.35 9.72
C MET A 117 77.97 -17.61 9.74
N LEU A 118 77.65 -18.57 10.62
CA LEU A 118 78.39 -19.84 10.76
C LEU A 118 78.18 -20.81 9.58
N LEU A 119 77.05 -20.71 8.89
CA LEU A 119 76.65 -21.63 7.82
C LEU A 119 76.88 -21.08 6.41
N ALA A 120 77.18 -19.77 6.27
CA ALA A 120 77.44 -19.16 4.97
C ALA A 120 78.87 -19.46 4.49
N GLU A 121 79.00 -20.09 3.33
CA GLU A 121 80.30 -20.42 2.73
C GLU A 121 81.07 -19.19 2.22
N ASP A 122 80.35 -18.10 1.88
CA ASP A 122 80.95 -16.82 1.51
C ASP A 122 80.11 -15.59 1.92
N PRO A 123 80.71 -14.38 1.97
CA PRO A 123 80.01 -13.15 2.33
C PRO A 123 78.90 -12.72 1.35
N LYS A 124 78.96 -13.14 0.08
CA LYS A 124 77.92 -12.81 -0.92
C LYS A 124 76.65 -13.64 -0.70
N GLU A 125 76.78 -14.91 -0.33
CA GLU A 125 75.68 -15.79 0.07
C GLU A 125 74.96 -15.26 1.32
N LEU A 126 75.71 -14.82 2.33
CA LEU A 126 75.14 -14.20 3.54
C LEU A 126 74.31 -12.95 3.21
N MET A 127 74.84 -12.04 2.37
CA MET A 127 74.14 -10.81 1.98
C MET A 127 72.91 -11.06 1.10
N ARG A 128 72.94 -12.11 0.26
CA ARG A 128 71.77 -12.55 -0.51
C ARG A 128 70.69 -13.12 0.39
N GLY A 129 71.06 -13.97 1.34
CA GLY A 129 70.15 -14.52 2.36
C GLY A 129 69.49 -13.43 3.19
N GLN A 130 70.27 -12.46 3.69
CA GLN A 130 69.76 -11.34 4.48
C GLN A 130 68.80 -10.45 3.67
N ARG A 131 69.13 -10.17 2.40
CA ARG A 131 68.28 -9.38 1.52
C ARG A 131 66.97 -10.12 1.21
N ALA A 132 67.01 -11.44 1.03
CA ALA A 132 65.83 -12.26 0.83
C ALA A 132 64.92 -12.29 2.07
N VAL A 133 65.48 -12.42 3.27
CA VAL A 133 64.73 -12.35 4.55
C VAL A 133 64.09 -10.97 4.72
N TRP A 134 64.84 -9.89 4.52
CA TRP A 134 64.32 -8.53 4.65
C TRP A 134 63.20 -8.22 3.64
N GLN A 135 63.35 -8.69 2.39
CA GLN A 135 62.28 -8.57 1.38
C GLN A 135 61.04 -9.38 1.76
N ALA A 136 61.22 -10.58 2.33
CA ALA A 136 60.12 -11.41 2.79
C ALA A 136 59.38 -10.77 3.98
N ASP A 137 60.09 -10.16 4.93
CA ASP A 137 59.49 -9.43 6.06
C ASP A 137 58.68 -8.22 5.59
N LEU A 138 59.19 -7.44 4.63
CA LEU A 138 58.43 -6.33 4.05
C LEU A 138 57.14 -6.78 3.36
N VAL A 139 57.19 -7.88 2.61
CA VAL A 139 56.00 -8.46 1.94
C VAL A 139 55.01 -8.96 2.98
N PHE A 140 55.49 -9.60 4.05
CA PHE A 140 54.69 -10.07 5.17
C PHE A 140 54.00 -8.90 5.90
N ASP A 141 54.74 -7.88 6.30
CA ASP A 141 54.20 -6.69 6.98
C ASP A 141 53.18 -5.94 6.11
N HIS A 142 53.47 -5.81 4.82
CA HIS A 142 52.52 -5.21 3.88
C HIS A 142 51.23 -6.03 3.78
N ALA A 143 51.32 -7.35 3.68
CA ALA A 143 50.18 -8.24 3.61
C ALA A 143 49.35 -8.24 4.90
N VAL A 144 49.99 -8.28 6.07
CA VAL A 144 49.33 -8.17 7.38
C VAL A 144 48.62 -6.82 7.53
N SER A 145 49.28 -5.72 7.16
CA SER A 145 48.66 -4.38 7.23
C SER A 145 47.46 -4.25 6.28
N ARG A 146 47.52 -4.87 5.10
CA ARG A 146 46.41 -4.91 4.14
C ARG A 146 45.25 -5.75 4.67
N SER A 147 45.53 -6.89 5.29
CA SER A 147 44.52 -7.76 5.92
C SER A 147 43.78 -7.01 7.03
N ARG A 148 44.50 -6.40 7.97
CA ARG A 148 43.92 -5.58 9.06
C ARG A 148 43.04 -4.44 8.54
N ARG A 149 43.47 -3.74 7.48
CA ARG A 149 42.66 -2.68 6.85
C ARG A 149 41.39 -3.24 6.20
N ALA A 150 41.45 -4.42 5.61
CA ALA A 150 40.29 -5.08 5.03
C ALA A 150 39.28 -5.51 6.11
N GLU A 151 39.76 -6.09 7.21
CA GLU A 151 38.95 -6.47 8.38
C GLU A 151 38.26 -5.25 9.01
N ALA A 152 38.98 -4.13 9.18
CA ALA A 152 38.41 -2.89 9.73
C ALA A 152 37.30 -2.31 8.83
N ARG A 153 37.46 -2.36 7.51
CA ARG A 153 36.44 -1.92 6.55
C ARG A 153 35.20 -2.82 6.60
N LEU A 154 35.41 -4.14 6.64
CA LEU A 154 34.35 -5.12 6.77
C LEU A 154 33.51 -4.88 8.03
N ALA A 155 34.16 -4.69 9.18
CA ALA A 155 33.48 -4.41 10.44
C ALA A 155 32.66 -3.10 10.39
N ALA A 156 33.21 -2.05 9.76
CA ALA A 156 32.49 -0.78 9.59
C ALA A 156 31.26 -0.92 8.67
N ASP A 157 31.36 -1.70 7.59
CA ASP A 157 30.26 -1.93 6.66
C ASP A 157 29.16 -2.80 7.28
N GLU A 158 29.53 -3.81 8.08
CA GLU A 158 28.58 -4.63 8.86
C GLU A 158 27.82 -3.79 9.89
N ALA A 159 28.51 -2.89 10.59
CA ALA A 159 27.87 -1.99 11.55
C ALA A 159 26.86 -1.04 10.86
N LYS A 160 27.22 -0.47 9.70
CA LYS A 160 26.31 0.36 8.89
C LYS A 160 25.09 -0.42 8.42
N ALA A 161 25.29 -1.65 7.92
CA ALA A 161 24.21 -2.52 7.48
C ALA A 161 23.23 -2.84 8.63
N ALA A 162 23.76 -3.15 9.83
CA ALA A 162 22.93 -3.42 11.00
C ALA A 162 22.07 -2.22 11.43
N VAL A 163 22.63 -1.00 11.37
CA VAL A 163 21.89 0.25 11.66
C VAL A 163 20.77 0.47 10.64
N ALA A 164 21.07 0.32 9.34
CA ALA A 164 20.09 0.44 8.27
C ALA A 164 18.93 -0.56 8.43
N TRP A 165 19.25 -1.83 8.74
CA TRP A 165 18.26 -2.87 9.00
C TRP A 165 17.33 -2.53 10.16
N ARG A 166 17.86 -2.04 11.28
CA ARG A 166 17.06 -1.62 12.43
C ARG A 166 16.14 -0.45 12.09
N ALA A 167 16.61 0.52 11.30
CA ALA A 167 15.79 1.63 10.84
C ALA A 167 14.63 1.15 9.94
N LEU A 168 14.91 0.23 9.02
CA LEU A 168 13.91 -0.36 8.15
C LEU A 168 12.85 -1.17 8.92
N GLN A 169 13.28 -1.95 9.92
CA GLN A 169 12.36 -2.70 10.78
C GLN A 169 11.42 -1.76 11.54
N ARG A 170 11.95 -0.67 12.15
CA ARG A 170 11.13 0.32 12.85
C ARG A 170 10.08 0.95 11.93
N ARG A 171 10.48 1.37 10.72
CA ARG A 171 9.55 1.98 9.74
C ARG A 171 8.44 1.01 9.33
N ASN A 172 8.75 -0.27 9.14
CA ASN A 172 7.74 -1.28 8.80
C ASN A 172 6.74 -1.49 9.94
N ILE A 173 7.20 -1.49 11.19
CA ILE A 173 6.33 -1.62 12.37
C ILE A 173 5.40 -0.41 12.48
N GLU A 174 5.94 0.81 12.30
CA GLU A 174 5.18 2.06 12.31
C GLU A 174 4.10 2.08 11.23
N LEU A 175 4.48 1.81 9.97
CA LEU A 175 3.55 1.76 8.84
C LEU A 175 2.47 0.68 9.04
N ALA A 176 2.82 -0.47 9.62
CA ALA A 176 1.84 -1.50 9.95
C ALA A 176 0.89 -1.05 11.08
N GLY A 177 1.38 -0.26 12.05
CA GLY A 177 0.57 0.36 13.09
C GLY A 177 -0.46 1.33 12.52
N ILE A 178 -0.01 2.28 11.70
CA ILE A 178 -0.88 3.27 11.03
C ILE A 178 -1.95 2.58 10.20
N LYS A 179 -1.58 1.55 9.41
CA LYS A 179 -2.54 0.78 8.61
C LYS A 179 -3.61 0.10 9.48
N ARG A 180 -3.23 -0.49 10.62
CA ARG A 180 -4.19 -1.11 11.54
C ARG A 180 -5.13 -0.09 12.14
N GLU A 181 -4.59 1.05 12.59
CA GLU A 181 -5.39 2.12 13.20
C GLU A 181 -6.42 2.70 12.23
N ILE A 182 -6.02 3.00 10.99
CA ILE A 182 -6.92 3.52 9.95
C ILE A 182 -8.00 2.49 9.62
N ARG A 183 -7.64 1.20 9.50
CA ARG A 183 -8.60 0.13 9.26
C ARG A 183 -9.63 0.02 10.39
N GLN A 184 -9.18 0.09 11.64
CA GLN A 184 -10.07 0.01 12.79
C GLN A 184 -11.05 1.19 12.82
N LYS A 185 -10.56 2.42 12.63
CA LYS A 185 -11.41 3.62 12.56
C LYS A 185 -12.43 3.54 11.43
N LEU A 186 -12.01 3.05 10.25
CA LEU A 186 -12.90 2.86 9.12
C LEU A 186 -13.97 1.80 9.42
N GLU A 187 -13.60 0.67 10.01
CA GLU A 187 -14.54 -0.39 10.37
C GLU A 187 -15.58 0.07 11.41
N GLU A 188 -15.15 0.79 12.44
CA GLU A 188 -16.03 1.38 13.47
C GLU A 188 -17.01 2.39 12.87
N ALA A 189 -16.52 3.30 12.03
CA ALA A 189 -17.36 4.30 11.37
C ALA A 189 -18.39 3.64 10.43
N ARG A 190 -18.01 2.58 9.71
CA ARG A 190 -18.90 1.82 8.83
C ARG A 190 -20.02 1.13 9.59
N TRP A 191 -19.72 0.49 10.72
CA TRP A 191 -20.75 -0.15 11.53
C TRP A 191 -21.64 0.86 12.24
N THR A 192 -21.11 2.02 12.61
CA THR A 192 -21.93 3.13 13.12
C THR A 192 -22.91 3.63 12.06
N LEU A 193 -22.44 3.83 10.81
CA LEU A 193 -23.30 4.20 9.69
C LEU A 193 -24.39 3.14 9.43
N GLN A 194 -24.04 1.85 9.49
CA GLN A 194 -25.00 0.77 9.33
C GLN A 194 -26.05 0.77 10.44
N GLY A 195 -25.65 0.91 11.71
CA GLY A 195 -26.60 0.97 12.82
C GLY A 195 -27.57 2.15 12.71
N GLN A 196 -27.12 3.29 12.18
CA GLN A 196 -28.00 4.43 11.89
C GLN A 196 -28.99 4.15 10.76
N ALA A 197 -28.55 3.39 9.75
CA ALA A 197 -29.38 2.97 8.62
C ALA A 197 -30.45 1.96 9.05
N ASP A 198 -30.06 0.96 9.85
CA ASP A 198 -30.97 -0.05 10.40
C ASP A 198 -32.04 0.60 11.28
N ALA A 199 -31.65 1.57 12.12
CA ALA A 199 -32.59 2.35 12.92
C ALA A 199 -33.57 3.18 12.04
N ALA A 200 -33.09 3.75 10.93
CA ALA A 200 -33.95 4.49 10.00
C ALA A 200 -34.95 3.58 9.27
N VAL A 201 -34.52 2.38 8.86
CA VAL A 201 -35.37 1.36 8.25
C VAL A 201 -36.40 0.83 9.25
N ALA A 202 -36.01 0.58 10.50
CA ALA A 202 -36.93 0.18 11.56
C ALA A 202 -37.99 1.26 11.86
N ALA A 203 -37.63 2.54 11.73
CA ALA A 203 -38.55 3.66 11.85
C ALA A 203 -39.41 3.90 10.59
N GLY A 204 -39.11 3.23 9.47
CA GLY A 204 -39.81 3.42 8.19
C GLY A 204 -39.61 4.80 7.55
N ALA A 205 -38.60 5.56 7.98
CA ALA A 205 -38.40 6.94 7.57
C ALA A 205 -36.95 7.18 7.14
N CYS A 206 -36.76 7.58 5.89
CA CYS A 206 -35.46 8.03 5.41
C CYS A 206 -35.08 9.36 6.04
N ARG A 207 -33.83 9.47 6.47
CA ARG A 207 -33.22 10.78 6.70
C ARG A 207 -32.98 11.44 5.34
N GLY A 208 -33.01 12.77 5.29
CA GLY A 208 -32.76 13.54 4.06
C GLY A 208 -31.36 13.30 3.48
N ALA A 209 -31.14 13.80 2.26
CA ALA A 209 -29.89 13.59 1.53
C ALA A 209 -28.62 14.00 2.31
N ALA A 210 -27.74 13.04 2.57
CA ALA A 210 -26.43 13.28 3.14
C ALA A 210 -25.54 14.04 2.15
N ARG A 211 -24.86 15.08 2.64
CA ARG A 211 -23.94 15.89 1.83
C ARG A 211 -22.55 15.27 1.82
N LEU A 212 -22.18 14.68 0.70
CA LEU A 212 -20.81 14.19 0.46
C LEU A 212 -20.01 15.18 -0.37
N ASN A 213 -18.71 15.28 -0.09
CA ASN A 213 -17.77 15.99 -0.95
C ASN A 213 -17.45 15.11 -2.17
N GLN A 214 -18.31 15.17 -3.17
CA GLN A 214 -18.16 14.34 -4.37
C GLN A 214 -17.12 14.96 -5.33
N PRO A 215 -16.30 14.14 -6.01
CA PRO A 215 -15.44 14.62 -7.09
C PRO A 215 -16.31 15.18 -8.23
N LYS A 216 -15.85 16.25 -8.89
CA LYS A 216 -16.56 16.81 -10.04
C LYS A 216 -16.63 15.75 -11.15
N THR A 217 -17.83 15.30 -11.48
CA THR A 217 -18.03 14.33 -12.57
C THR A 217 -17.84 15.02 -13.91
N GLY A 218 -16.80 14.64 -14.65
CA GLY A 218 -16.66 15.03 -16.04
C GLY A 218 -17.68 14.28 -16.89
N ARG A 219 -18.38 14.96 -17.81
CA ARG A 219 -19.37 14.37 -18.74
C ARG A 219 -18.73 13.47 -19.82
N THR A 220 -17.65 12.75 -19.51
CA THR A 220 -16.88 12.01 -20.52
C THR A 220 -17.53 10.69 -20.94
N ARG A 221 -18.44 10.13 -20.12
CA ARG A 221 -19.18 8.89 -20.41
C ARG A 221 -20.67 9.04 -20.13
N ALA A 222 -21.50 8.50 -21.02
CA ALA A 222 -22.97 8.52 -20.88
C ALA A 222 -23.46 7.51 -19.83
N TRP A 223 -22.73 6.41 -19.66
CA TRP A 223 -23.03 5.35 -18.69
C TRP A 223 -21.77 4.90 -17.95
N VAL A 224 -21.92 4.52 -16.67
CA VAL A 224 -20.85 4.06 -15.79
C VAL A 224 -21.31 2.88 -14.92
N ALA A 225 -20.36 2.16 -14.32
CA ALA A 225 -20.67 1.14 -13.32
C ALA A 225 -21.23 1.78 -12.03
N PRO A 226 -22.18 1.14 -11.32
CA PRO A 226 -22.83 1.71 -10.14
C PRO A 226 -21.88 1.86 -8.95
N VAL A 227 -20.78 1.11 -8.93
CA VAL A 227 -19.68 1.20 -7.97
C VAL A 227 -18.35 1.13 -8.71
N GLU A 228 -17.27 1.69 -8.14
CA GLU A 228 -15.98 1.79 -8.83
C GLU A 228 -15.13 0.53 -8.74
N THR A 229 -15.04 -0.04 -7.53
CA THR A 229 -14.28 -1.25 -7.24
C THR A 229 -15.22 -2.23 -6.56
N TYR A 230 -15.34 -3.44 -7.11
CA TYR A 230 -16.32 -4.43 -6.67
C TYR A 230 -15.91 -5.85 -7.09
N GLU A 231 -16.57 -6.82 -6.48
CA GLU A 231 -16.66 -8.20 -6.95
C GLU A 231 -18.14 -8.52 -7.25
N LEU A 232 -18.44 -9.17 -8.37
CA LEU A 232 -19.80 -9.60 -8.67
C LEU A 232 -20.13 -10.85 -7.84
N SER A 233 -21.23 -10.80 -7.09
CA SER A 233 -21.68 -11.94 -6.27
C SER A 233 -22.90 -12.63 -6.89
N ALA A 234 -24.11 -12.36 -6.40
CA ALA A 234 -25.33 -12.98 -6.91
C ALA A 234 -25.74 -12.37 -8.25
N SER A 235 -25.93 -13.23 -9.25
CA SER A 235 -26.33 -12.83 -10.60
C SER A 235 -27.85 -12.74 -10.75
N PHE A 236 -28.31 -11.96 -11.75
CA PHE A 236 -29.72 -11.88 -12.10
C PHE A 236 -30.29 -13.25 -12.49
N GLY A 237 -31.49 -13.56 -12.00
CA GLY A 237 -32.14 -14.85 -12.24
C GLY A 237 -31.57 -16.02 -11.45
N GLY A 238 -30.58 -15.79 -10.56
CA GLY A 238 -30.08 -16.80 -9.64
C GLY A 238 -31.17 -17.35 -8.72
N GLY A 239 -31.11 -18.64 -8.38
CA GLY A 239 -32.05 -19.29 -7.47
C GLY A 239 -31.31 -20.03 -6.34
N GLY A 240 -32.02 -20.42 -5.28
CA GLY A 240 -31.46 -21.08 -4.10
C GLY A 240 -32.18 -20.72 -2.81
N GLU A 241 -31.70 -21.24 -1.67
CA GLU A 241 -32.34 -21.10 -0.35
C GLU A 241 -32.41 -19.65 0.17
N HIS A 242 -31.63 -18.74 -0.40
CA HIS A 242 -31.59 -17.34 0.00
C HIS A 242 -32.72 -16.48 -0.59
N TRP A 243 -33.56 -17.03 -1.48
CA TRP A 243 -34.60 -16.27 -2.17
C TRP A 243 -35.95 -17.02 -2.16
N ALA A 244 -37.02 -16.30 -1.79
CA ALA A 244 -38.39 -16.80 -1.95
C ALA A 244 -38.79 -16.98 -3.43
N SER A 245 -38.05 -16.37 -4.35
CA SER A 245 -38.18 -16.54 -5.80
C SER A 245 -36.78 -16.52 -6.47
N ARG A 246 -36.63 -15.94 -7.66
CA ARG A 246 -35.32 -15.71 -8.28
C ARG A 246 -34.76 -14.34 -7.87
N HIS A 247 -33.44 -14.23 -7.86
CA HIS A 247 -32.73 -12.98 -7.65
C HIS A 247 -33.07 -11.97 -8.77
N THR A 248 -33.53 -10.78 -8.40
CA THR A 248 -34.12 -9.79 -9.34
C THR A 248 -33.13 -8.77 -9.88
N GLY A 249 -31.87 -8.82 -9.46
CA GLY A 249 -30.83 -7.86 -9.81
C GLY A 249 -29.46 -8.50 -9.94
N GLN A 250 -28.45 -7.64 -10.01
CA GLN A 250 -27.04 -8.00 -9.91
C GLN A 250 -26.49 -7.44 -8.61
N ASP A 251 -25.87 -8.30 -7.81
CA ASP A 251 -25.23 -7.89 -6.57
C ASP A 251 -23.75 -7.59 -6.79
N PHE A 252 -23.32 -6.48 -6.19
CA PHE A 252 -21.95 -6.01 -6.16
C PHE A 252 -21.48 -6.10 -4.71
N ALA A 253 -20.60 -7.06 -4.41
CA ALA A 253 -20.01 -7.20 -3.09
C ALA A 253 -19.08 -6.01 -2.83
N VAL A 254 -19.50 -5.13 -1.92
CA VAL A 254 -18.77 -3.91 -1.56
C VAL A 254 -18.90 -3.61 -0.07
N PRO A 255 -17.85 -3.07 0.57
CA PRO A 255 -17.91 -2.57 1.95
C PRO A 255 -19.08 -1.62 2.20
N ILE A 256 -19.75 -1.70 3.36
CA ILE A 256 -20.65 -0.63 3.86
C ILE A 256 -19.98 0.74 3.71
N GLY A 257 -20.71 1.74 3.25
CA GLY A 257 -20.23 3.10 3.07
C GLY A 257 -19.61 3.38 1.70
N THR A 258 -19.47 2.37 0.83
CA THR A 258 -18.90 2.56 -0.52
C THR A 258 -19.81 3.49 -1.33
N PRO A 259 -19.28 4.55 -1.95
CA PRO A 259 -20.09 5.45 -2.77
C PRO A 259 -20.78 4.72 -3.93
N VAL A 260 -22.11 4.84 -3.97
CA VAL A 260 -22.97 4.32 -5.04
C VAL A 260 -23.28 5.43 -6.01
N ARG A 261 -23.17 5.14 -7.30
CA ARG A 261 -23.21 6.11 -8.39
C ARG A 261 -24.43 5.87 -9.28
N ALA A 262 -25.06 6.96 -9.73
CA ALA A 262 -26.04 6.87 -10.81
C ALA A 262 -25.35 6.32 -12.07
N VAL A 263 -25.83 5.19 -12.59
CA VAL A 263 -25.21 4.57 -13.77
C VAL A 263 -25.36 5.42 -15.03
N GLY A 264 -26.35 6.32 -15.07
CA GLY A 264 -26.62 7.19 -16.20
C GLY A 264 -27.44 8.41 -15.78
N GLU A 265 -27.62 9.35 -16.72
CA GLU A 265 -28.41 10.56 -16.49
C GLU A 265 -29.88 10.19 -16.22
N GLY A 266 -30.50 10.81 -15.23
CA GLY A 266 -31.89 10.50 -14.88
C GLY A 266 -32.52 11.43 -13.85
N ARG A 267 -33.72 11.06 -13.42
CA ARG A 267 -34.45 11.70 -12.32
C ARG A 267 -34.72 10.66 -11.24
N VAL A 268 -34.42 11.00 -9.99
CA VAL A 268 -34.76 10.17 -8.82
C VAL A 268 -36.28 10.17 -8.68
N VAL A 269 -36.92 9.03 -8.89
CA VAL A 269 -38.39 8.90 -8.82
C VAL A 269 -38.84 8.32 -7.48
N LYS A 270 -37.95 7.61 -6.77
CA LYS A 270 -38.24 7.04 -5.45
C LYS A 270 -36.99 7.08 -4.58
N VAL A 271 -37.18 7.48 -3.32
CA VAL A 271 -36.27 7.22 -2.20
C VAL A 271 -37.12 6.57 -1.12
N SER A 272 -36.73 5.41 -0.62
CA SER A 272 -37.51 4.65 0.36
C SER A 272 -36.61 3.98 1.39
N CYS A 273 -37.12 3.82 2.61
CA CYS A 273 -36.41 3.20 3.74
C CYS A 273 -37.36 2.21 4.40
N GLY A 274 -37.32 0.96 3.96
CA GLY A 274 -38.22 -0.07 4.44
C GLY A 274 -38.35 -1.25 3.48
N GLY A 275 -39.06 -2.28 3.94
CA GLY A 275 -39.31 -3.48 3.14
C GLY A 275 -38.06 -4.29 2.82
N ALA A 276 -38.18 -5.21 1.86
CA ALA A 276 -37.13 -6.17 1.53
C ALA A 276 -35.85 -5.52 0.98
N PHE A 277 -35.96 -4.37 0.30
CA PHE A 277 -34.82 -3.64 -0.25
C PHE A 277 -34.14 -2.70 0.75
N GLY A 278 -34.73 -2.50 1.94
CA GLY A 278 -34.20 -1.59 2.95
C GLY A 278 -34.20 -0.14 2.46
N ILE A 279 -33.05 0.52 2.52
CA ILE A 279 -32.90 1.84 1.90
C ILE A 279 -32.64 1.66 0.41
N GLU A 280 -33.48 2.28 -0.41
CA GLU A 280 -33.40 2.20 -1.87
C GLU A 280 -33.59 3.53 -2.57
N ILE A 281 -33.01 3.62 -3.77
CA ILE A 281 -33.19 4.71 -4.72
C ILE A 281 -33.64 4.11 -6.05
N VAL A 282 -34.63 4.72 -6.69
CA VAL A 282 -35.01 4.39 -8.07
C VAL A 282 -34.80 5.63 -8.95
N VAL A 283 -34.05 5.47 -10.03
CA VAL A 283 -33.77 6.51 -11.01
C VAL A 283 -34.45 6.16 -12.33
N GLN A 284 -35.24 7.09 -12.86
CA GLN A 284 -35.80 7.01 -14.21
C GLN A 284 -34.83 7.64 -15.20
N HIS A 285 -34.52 6.91 -16.27
CA HIS A 285 -33.65 7.36 -17.35
C HIS A 285 -34.45 7.85 -18.56
N ARG A 286 -33.80 8.62 -19.44
CA ARG A 286 -34.42 9.18 -20.65
C ARG A 286 -34.82 8.12 -21.68
N ASP A 287 -34.20 6.96 -21.64
CA ASP A 287 -34.46 5.84 -22.55
C ASP A 287 -35.63 4.95 -22.06
N GLY A 288 -36.36 5.39 -21.04
CA GLY A 288 -37.55 4.70 -20.50
C GLY A 288 -37.23 3.61 -19.48
N TYR A 289 -35.95 3.30 -19.24
CA TYR A 289 -35.55 2.35 -18.22
C TYR A 289 -35.50 2.99 -16.82
N TYR A 290 -35.63 2.14 -15.81
CA TYR A 290 -35.45 2.48 -14.42
C TYR A 290 -34.27 1.70 -13.87
N THR A 291 -33.49 2.32 -12.99
CA THR A 291 -32.44 1.62 -12.23
C THR A 291 -32.71 1.74 -10.75
N GLN A 292 -32.59 0.62 -10.03
CA GLN A 292 -32.74 0.56 -8.58
C GLN A 292 -31.39 0.30 -7.94
N TYR A 293 -31.16 0.96 -6.80
CA TYR A 293 -30.00 0.82 -5.95
C TYR A 293 -30.51 0.53 -4.54
N ALA A 294 -30.29 -0.67 -4.02
CA ALA A 294 -30.88 -1.13 -2.77
C ALA A 294 -29.83 -1.53 -1.72
N HIS A 295 -30.31 -1.84 -0.51
CA HIS A 295 -29.53 -2.17 0.68
C HIS A 295 -28.56 -1.06 1.11
N LEU A 296 -28.91 0.20 0.84
CA LEU A 296 -28.04 1.34 1.11
C LEU A 296 -27.93 1.62 2.62
N ALA A 297 -26.81 2.20 3.05
CA ALA A 297 -26.65 2.73 4.40
C ALA A 297 -26.98 4.23 4.49
N ALA A 298 -26.86 4.96 3.37
CA ALA A 298 -27.20 6.37 3.29
C ALA A 298 -27.63 6.76 1.86
N VAL A 299 -28.45 7.80 1.77
CA VAL A 299 -28.89 8.42 0.51
C VAL A 299 -28.25 9.81 0.43
N THR A 300 -27.80 10.23 -0.75
CA THR A 300 -27.12 11.53 -0.97
C THR A 300 -27.82 12.40 -1.99
N VAL A 301 -29.04 12.03 -2.37
CA VAL A 301 -29.93 12.74 -3.31
C VAL A 301 -31.35 12.75 -2.78
N ASP A 302 -32.10 13.77 -3.15
CA ASP A 302 -33.51 13.87 -2.77
C ASP A 302 -34.43 13.27 -3.86
N GLN A 303 -35.63 12.86 -3.47
CA GLN A 303 -36.65 12.46 -4.45
C GLN A 303 -36.98 13.64 -5.37
N GLY A 304 -37.03 13.38 -6.67
CA GLY A 304 -37.20 14.41 -7.70
C GLY A 304 -35.89 15.09 -8.14
N GLU A 305 -34.75 14.77 -7.55
CA GLU A 305 -33.46 15.30 -7.99
C GLU A 305 -33.08 14.76 -9.38
N ARG A 306 -32.42 15.59 -10.19
CA ARG A 306 -31.79 15.14 -11.45
C ARG A 306 -30.37 14.70 -11.15
N VAL A 307 -29.98 13.55 -11.67
CA VAL A 307 -28.66 12.96 -11.46
C VAL A 307 -27.91 12.83 -12.77
N ALA A 308 -26.60 13.06 -12.73
CA ALA A 308 -25.70 12.83 -13.85
C ALA A 308 -25.01 11.45 -13.75
N PRO A 309 -24.53 10.87 -14.87
CA PRO A 309 -23.73 9.65 -14.83
C PRO A 309 -22.53 9.82 -13.89
N GLY A 310 -22.34 8.86 -12.98
CA GLY A 310 -21.25 8.87 -12.01
C GLY A 310 -21.47 9.73 -10.76
N GLN A 311 -22.53 10.54 -10.70
CA GLN A 311 -22.88 11.28 -9.49
C GLN A 311 -23.14 10.31 -8.35
N TRP A 312 -22.61 10.58 -7.16
CA TRP A 312 -22.90 9.74 -6.00
C TRP A 312 -24.33 10.02 -5.54
N ILE A 313 -25.10 8.95 -5.42
CA ILE A 313 -26.52 8.96 -5.04
C ILE A 313 -26.76 8.31 -3.69
N GLY A 314 -25.80 7.53 -3.19
CA GLY A 314 -25.89 6.90 -1.88
C GLY A 314 -24.58 6.27 -1.46
N GLN A 315 -24.64 5.52 -0.36
CA GLN A 315 -23.57 4.65 0.11
C GLN A 315 -24.13 3.25 0.33
N SER A 316 -23.40 2.22 -0.09
CA SER A 316 -23.78 0.82 0.10
C SER A 316 -23.91 0.48 1.59
N GLY A 317 -24.69 -0.55 1.89
CA GLY A 317 -24.93 -1.00 3.26
C GLY A 317 -25.28 -2.48 3.27
N THR A 318 -26.10 -2.85 4.24
CA THR A 318 -26.73 -4.18 4.33
C THR A 318 -28.15 -4.10 4.94
N THR A 319 -28.87 -3.01 4.70
CA THR A 319 -30.24 -2.85 5.23
C THR A 319 -31.26 -3.71 4.48
N GLY A 320 -32.38 -4.05 5.12
CA GLY A 320 -33.43 -4.86 4.49
C GLY A 320 -33.10 -6.35 4.52
N ASN A 321 -33.58 -7.10 3.54
CA ASN A 321 -33.28 -8.52 3.40
C ASN A 321 -31.92 -8.71 2.70
N SER A 322 -30.85 -8.74 3.49
CA SER A 322 -29.48 -8.85 3.01
C SER A 322 -28.70 -9.83 3.89
N THR A 323 -27.84 -10.65 3.28
CA THR A 323 -26.97 -11.61 3.99
C THR A 323 -25.58 -11.04 4.32
N GLY A 324 -25.26 -9.84 3.81
CA GLY A 324 -24.01 -9.16 4.09
C GLY A 324 -23.83 -7.89 3.24
N PRO A 325 -22.75 -7.11 3.46
CA PRO A 325 -22.53 -5.86 2.74
C PRO A 325 -22.44 -6.01 1.22
N HIS A 326 -23.37 -5.38 0.50
CA HIS A 326 -23.37 -5.32 -0.96
C HIS A 326 -24.24 -4.17 -1.47
N LEU A 327 -24.15 -3.90 -2.77
CA LEU A 327 -25.15 -3.13 -3.51
C LEU A 327 -25.97 -4.12 -4.35
N HIS A 328 -27.28 -4.15 -4.13
CA HIS A 328 -28.21 -4.78 -5.06
C HIS A 328 -28.63 -3.78 -6.13
N PHE A 329 -28.41 -4.13 -7.39
CA PHE A 329 -28.68 -3.27 -8.54
C PHE A 329 -29.66 -3.93 -9.51
N GLU A 330 -30.78 -3.27 -9.76
CA GLU A 330 -31.73 -3.72 -10.78
C GLU A 330 -31.81 -2.75 -11.95
N VAL A 331 -32.16 -3.30 -13.10
CA VAL A 331 -32.64 -2.55 -14.26
C VAL A 331 -34.07 -3.01 -14.53
N ARG A 332 -34.98 -2.07 -14.73
CA ARG A 332 -36.41 -2.34 -14.93
C ARG A 332 -36.97 -1.57 -16.12
N VAL A 333 -38.03 -2.10 -16.73
CA VAL A 333 -38.78 -1.40 -17.80
C VAL A 333 -39.95 -0.56 -17.27
N THR A 334 -40.35 -0.80 -16.02
CA THR A 334 -41.33 0.02 -15.28
C THR A 334 -40.77 0.36 -13.88
N PRO A 335 -41.31 1.32 -13.13
CA PRO A 335 -40.81 1.60 -11.78
C PRO A 335 -41.14 0.49 -10.76
N GLU A 336 -42.08 -0.39 -11.08
CA GLU A 336 -42.55 -1.46 -10.21
C GLU A 336 -41.67 -2.72 -10.25
N LEU A 337 -41.68 -3.47 -9.15
CA LEU A 337 -41.04 -4.78 -9.04
C LEU A 337 -41.66 -5.78 -10.04
N GLY A 338 -40.83 -6.64 -10.61
CA GLY A 338 -41.25 -7.71 -11.54
C GLY A 338 -41.05 -7.38 -13.02
N SER A 339 -40.65 -6.15 -13.35
CA SER A 339 -40.30 -5.73 -14.72
C SER A 339 -38.78 -5.73 -14.98
N GLY A 340 -38.04 -6.52 -14.19
CA GLY A 340 -36.58 -6.59 -14.20
C GLY A 340 -35.99 -7.18 -15.48
N VAL A 341 -34.87 -6.63 -15.94
CA VAL A 341 -34.04 -7.17 -17.01
C VAL A 341 -32.62 -7.35 -16.50
N ASP A 342 -31.89 -8.31 -17.08
CA ASP A 342 -30.52 -8.60 -16.67
C ASP A 342 -29.61 -7.35 -16.77
N PRO A 343 -29.08 -6.85 -15.64
CA PRO A 343 -28.27 -5.64 -15.61
C PRO A 343 -26.95 -5.77 -16.38
N VAL A 344 -26.33 -6.96 -16.39
CA VAL A 344 -24.98 -7.14 -16.94
C VAL A 344 -24.97 -6.96 -18.47
N PRO A 345 -25.82 -7.67 -19.26
CA PRO A 345 -25.95 -7.40 -20.68
C PRO A 345 -26.47 -6.00 -20.99
N TRP A 346 -27.33 -5.43 -20.14
CA TRP A 346 -27.90 -4.11 -20.35
C TRP A 346 -26.85 -2.99 -20.22
N LEU A 347 -25.96 -3.08 -19.23
CA LEU A 347 -24.81 -2.19 -19.03
C LEU A 347 -23.77 -2.38 -20.14
N ARG A 348 -23.49 -3.63 -20.52
CA ARG A 348 -22.55 -3.95 -21.61
C ARG A 348 -22.96 -3.33 -22.94
N LYS A 349 -24.26 -3.37 -23.30
CA LYS A 349 -24.80 -2.70 -24.51
C LYS A 349 -24.61 -1.18 -24.48
N ARG A 350 -24.39 -0.59 -23.31
CA ARG A 350 -24.14 0.84 -23.08
C ARG A 350 -22.66 1.18 -22.90
N GLY A 351 -21.76 0.23 -23.20
CA GLY A 351 -20.32 0.42 -23.14
C GLY A 351 -19.72 0.32 -21.73
N VAL A 352 -20.49 -0.15 -20.74
CA VAL A 352 -19.99 -0.41 -19.39
C VAL A 352 -19.62 -1.89 -19.30
N GLN A 353 -18.34 -2.19 -19.17
CA GLN A 353 -17.85 -3.55 -18.90
C GLN A 353 -17.82 -3.74 -17.39
N LEU A 354 -18.43 -4.83 -16.93
CA LEU A 354 -18.44 -5.22 -15.53
C LEU A 354 -17.43 -6.31 -15.23
#